data_AF-A0AAI9LEJ1-F1
#
_entry.id   AF-A0AAI9LEJ1-F1
#
_cell.length_a   1.000
_cell.length_b   1.000
_cell.length_c   1.000
_cell.angle_alpha   90.00
_cell.angle_beta   90.00
_cell.angle_gamma   90.00
#
_symmetry.space_group_name_H-M   'P 1'
#
loop_
_entity.id
_entity.type
_entity.pdbx_description
1 polymer ?
#
loop_
_entity_poly.entity_id
_entity_poly.type
_entity_poly.pdbx_seq_one_letter_code
_entity_poly.pdbx_strand_id
1 'polypeptide(L)'
;MSERTTSRVIPRLDPNDSVPLLTEVVELPDTVFDAPAPAPVPAQATVIDTADMPESGVVTAVGDFGSAGEDVPAATSDVVDTTPFMPGADDLRAVRTELLTRVMMRFRTEWPQVVEAHTEATLQSRLAPLTAQLANELTQALEARLVEWLDATLEEIERDPGGM
;
A
#
# COMPACT_ATOMS: atom_id res chain seq x y z
N MET A 1 27.65 -35.82 -26.81
CA MET A 1 26.93 -34.53 -26.74
C MET A 1 25.43 -34.87 -26.66
N SER A 2 24.90 -35.10 -25.46
CA SER A 2 23.48 -35.49 -25.28
C SER A 2 22.72 -34.30 -24.69
N GLU A 3 21.92 -33.66 -25.53
CA GLU A 3 21.04 -32.56 -25.14
C GLU A 3 19.87 -33.14 -24.34
N ARG A 4 19.85 -32.91 -23.02
CA ARG A 4 18.69 -33.17 -22.16
C ARG A 4 17.74 -31.99 -22.26
N THR A 5 16.75 -32.09 -23.14
CA THR A 5 15.57 -31.21 -23.15
C THR A 5 14.78 -31.44 -21.87
N THR A 6 14.86 -30.52 -20.92
CA THR A 6 14.06 -30.56 -19.69
C THR A 6 12.67 -30.03 -20.01
N SER A 7 11.76 -30.96 -20.33
CA SER A 7 10.35 -30.68 -20.52
C SER A 7 9.76 -30.27 -19.17
N ARG A 8 9.49 -28.97 -18.99
CA ARG A 8 8.77 -28.47 -17.80
C ARG A 8 7.34 -28.98 -17.85
N VAL A 9 7.07 -30.05 -17.11
CA VAL A 9 5.72 -30.58 -16.86
C VAL A 9 4.98 -29.54 -16.02
N ILE A 10 3.92 -28.94 -16.59
CA ILE A 10 2.99 -28.10 -15.85
C ILE A 10 2.13 -29.05 -14.99
N PRO A 11 2.19 -29.00 -13.65
CA PRO A 11 1.31 -29.80 -12.80
C PRO A 11 -0.14 -29.47 -13.14
N ARG A 12 -0.96 -30.49 -13.38
CA ARG A 12 -2.40 -30.29 -13.51
C ARG A 12 -2.94 -30.01 -12.11
N LEU A 13 -3.57 -28.85 -11.93
CA LEU A 13 -4.28 -28.51 -10.69
C LEU A 13 -5.28 -29.64 -10.41
N ASP A 14 -5.10 -30.32 -9.28
CA ASP A 14 -6.06 -31.30 -8.81
C ASP A 14 -7.40 -30.60 -8.47
N PRO A 15 -8.55 -31.30 -8.50
CA PRO A 15 -9.86 -30.70 -8.23
C PRO A 15 -9.98 -30.02 -6.85
N ASN A 16 -9.05 -30.30 -5.93
CA ASN A 16 -8.97 -29.71 -4.60
C ASN A 16 -7.96 -28.56 -4.48
N ASP A 17 -7.32 -28.15 -5.58
CA ASP A 17 -6.41 -27.00 -5.62
C ASP A 17 -7.20 -25.70 -5.81
N SER A 18 -8.16 -25.49 -4.90
CA SER A 18 -9.01 -24.31 -4.88
C SER A 18 -8.28 -23.20 -4.14
N VAL A 19 -7.72 -22.24 -4.88
CA VAL A 19 -7.27 -20.97 -4.33
C VAL A 19 -8.47 -20.31 -3.63
N PRO A 20 -8.43 -20.04 -2.32
CA PRO A 20 -9.55 -19.38 -1.65
C PRO A 20 -9.72 -17.97 -2.23
N LEU A 21 -10.81 -17.75 -2.95
CA LEU A 21 -11.24 -16.42 -3.35
C LEU A 21 -11.68 -15.70 -2.07
N LEU A 22 -10.83 -14.80 -1.56
CA LEU A 22 -11.18 -13.86 -0.50
C LEU A 22 -12.26 -12.91 -1.04
N THR A 23 -13.51 -13.33 -0.92
CA THR A 23 -14.72 -12.55 -1.26
C THR A 23 -15.08 -11.63 -0.10
N GLU A 24 -14.09 -10.93 0.45
CA GLU A 24 -14.39 -9.81 1.35
C GLU A 24 -14.92 -8.66 0.48
N VAL A 25 -16.25 -8.48 0.51
CA VAL A 25 -16.91 -7.30 -0.02
C VAL A 25 -16.55 -6.15 0.90
N VAL A 26 -15.60 -5.31 0.49
CA VAL A 26 -15.35 -4.03 1.16
C VAL A 26 -16.52 -3.13 0.83
N GLU A 27 -17.42 -2.95 1.79
CA GLU A 27 -18.53 -1.99 1.70
C GLU A 27 -17.93 -0.58 1.86
N LEU A 28 -17.72 0.12 0.73
CA LEU A 28 -17.31 1.51 0.74
C LEU A 28 -18.50 2.34 1.26
N PRO A 29 -18.32 3.24 2.24
CA PRO A 29 -19.42 4.07 2.73
C PRO A 29 -19.95 4.98 1.61
N ASP A 30 -21.27 4.96 1.39
CA ASP A 30 -21.98 5.74 0.35
C ASP A 30 -21.84 7.27 0.49
N THR A 31 -21.28 7.75 1.61
CA THR A 31 -21.14 9.18 1.92
C THR A 31 -20.10 9.91 1.06
N VAL A 32 -19.38 9.23 0.16
CA VAL A 32 -18.38 9.84 -0.73
C VAL A 32 -19.03 10.45 -1.99
N PHE A 33 -20.26 10.08 -2.33
CA PHE A 33 -20.91 10.51 -3.57
C PHE A 33 -22.06 11.50 -3.39
N ASP A 34 -22.40 11.89 -2.16
CA ASP A 34 -23.48 12.84 -1.92
C ASP A 34 -22.94 14.28 -1.88
N ALA A 35 -23.54 15.14 -2.70
CA ALA A 35 -23.19 16.56 -2.77
C ALA A 35 -23.53 17.24 -1.42
N PRO A 36 -22.65 18.10 -0.87
CA PRO A 36 -22.87 18.61 0.48
C PRO A 36 -24.01 19.62 0.51
N ALA A 37 -25.03 19.34 1.32
CA ALA A 37 -25.99 20.33 1.80
C ALA A 37 -25.32 21.27 2.82
N PRO A 38 -25.67 22.56 2.87
CA PRO A 38 -24.96 23.53 3.72
C PRO A 38 -25.52 23.53 5.15
N ALA A 39 -24.68 23.22 6.14
CA ALA A 39 -24.97 23.39 7.58
C ALA A 39 -23.67 23.44 8.42
N PRO A 40 -23.70 23.98 9.66
CA PRO A 40 -22.74 24.97 10.15
C PRO A 40 -21.46 24.41 10.79
N VAL A 41 -20.43 25.27 10.75
CA VAL A 41 -19.05 25.11 11.24
C VAL A 41 -18.97 24.79 12.74
N PRO A 42 -18.09 23.85 13.14
CA PRO A 42 -17.11 24.19 14.17
C PRO A 42 -15.68 23.87 13.74
N ALA A 43 -14.76 24.55 14.40
CA ALA A 43 -13.45 24.90 13.91
C ALA A 43 -12.38 23.80 14.03
N GLN A 44 -11.37 23.93 13.16
CA GLN A 44 -9.97 23.47 13.29
C GLN A 44 -9.61 22.07 12.77
N ALA A 45 -9.52 21.97 11.44
CA ALA A 45 -8.38 21.32 10.80
C ALA A 45 -7.86 22.30 9.73
N THR A 46 -6.59 22.67 9.81
CA THR A 46 -5.92 23.57 8.85
C THR A 46 -5.85 22.88 7.48
N VAL A 47 -6.91 23.03 6.70
CA VAL A 47 -6.93 22.76 5.27
C VAL A 47 -6.21 23.92 4.61
N ILE A 48 -5.15 23.62 3.86
CA ILE A 48 -4.44 24.62 3.05
C ILE A 48 -5.43 25.15 2.02
N ASP A 49 -5.77 26.43 2.14
CA ASP A 49 -6.60 27.14 1.18
C ASP A 49 -5.87 27.22 -0.16
N THR A 50 -6.40 26.52 -1.16
CA THR A 50 -5.88 26.47 -2.53
C THR A 50 -6.65 27.40 -3.47
N ALA A 51 -7.59 28.21 -2.95
CA ALA A 51 -8.44 29.07 -3.76
C ALA A 51 -7.72 30.29 -4.36
N ASP A 52 -6.51 30.62 -3.91
CA ASP A 52 -5.75 31.80 -4.36
C ASP A 52 -4.32 31.47 -4.85
N MET A 53 -4.07 30.21 -5.22
CA MET A 53 -2.80 29.84 -5.86
C MET A 53 -2.83 30.28 -7.34
N PRO A 54 -1.88 31.10 -7.82
CA PRO A 54 -1.81 31.40 -9.25
C PRO A 54 -1.58 30.10 -10.03
N GLU A 55 -2.37 29.90 -11.08
CA GLU A 55 -2.26 28.72 -11.96
C GLU A 55 -0.82 28.60 -12.46
N SER A 56 -0.17 27.53 -12.01
CA SER A 56 1.03 26.90 -12.55
C SER A 56 1.73 27.67 -13.67
N GLY A 57 2.76 28.45 -13.28
CA GLY A 57 3.77 28.90 -14.22
C GLY A 57 4.35 27.69 -14.94
N VAL A 58 4.19 27.67 -16.26
CA VAL A 58 4.84 26.70 -17.14
C VAL A 58 6.32 26.64 -16.77
N VAL A 59 6.80 25.49 -16.32
CA VAL A 59 8.23 25.24 -16.10
C VAL A 59 8.89 25.09 -17.47
N THR A 60 9.13 26.21 -18.15
CA THR A 60 9.97 26.28 -19.35
C THR A 60 11.44 26.40 -18.96
N ALA A 61 11.98 25.42 -18.24
CA ALA A 61 13.42 25.11 -18.19
C ALA A 61 13.68 24.05 -17.11
N VAL A 62 13.80 22.79 -17.56
CA VAL A 62 14.62 21.80 -16.84
C VAL A 62 15.79 21.48 -17.76
N GLY A 63 16.95 22.06 -17.47
CA GLY A 63 18.19 21.77 -18.18
C GLY A 63 19.12 22.97 -18.33
N ASP A 64 19.64 23.50 -17.22
CA ASP A 64 20.92 24.22 -17.27
C ASP A 64 22.04 23.18 -17.19
N PHE A 65 22.54 22.78 -18.36
CA PHE A 65 23.84 22.14 -18.52
C PHE A 65 24.65 23.05 -19.44
N GLY A 66 25.51 23.87 -18.83
CA GLY A 66 26.07 25.04 -19.47
C GLY A 66 26.95 24.79 -20.70
N SER A 67 27.10 25.84 -21.50
CA SER A 67 28.37 26.27 -22.08
C SER A 67 28.22 27.65 -22.72
N ALA A 68 29.36 28.33 -22.81
CA ALA A 68 29.56 29.76 -23.02
C ALA A 68 29.16 30.34 -24.38
N GLY A 69 29.06 31.67 -24.43
CA GLY A 69 29.46 32.46 -25.61
C GLY A 69 28.38 33.37 -26.20
N GLU A 70 28.61 34.67 -26.05
CA GLU A 70 28.40 35.78 -27.01
C GLU A 70 27.17 35.85 -27.95
N ASP A 71 26.60 37.06 -27.92
CA ASP A 71 25.99 37.83 -29.01
C ASP A 71 24.68 37.36 -29.66
N VAL A 72 23.65 38.15 -29.36
CA VAL A 72 22.38 38.27 -30.06
C VAL A 72 22.62 38.65 -31.52
N PRO A 73 21.94 37.99 -32.48
CA PRO A 73 21.13 38.82 -33.38
C PRO A 73 19.73 38.25 -33.65
N ALA A 74 18.79 39.20 -33.64
CA ALA A 74 17.67 39.36 -34.57
C ALA A 74 16.72 38.18 -34.82
N ALA A 75 15.55 38.28 -34.16
CA ALA A 75 14.22 38.15 -34.74
C ALA A 75 14.08 37.28 -36.00
N THR A 76 13.80 36.00 -35.79
CA THR A 76 12.73 35.34 -36.55
C THR A 76 11.55 35.22 -35.60
N SER A 77 10.45 35.89 -35.93
CA SER A 77 9.19 35.75 -35.21
C SER A 77 8.66 34.35 -35.52
N ASP A 78 9.14 33.36 -34.77
CA ASP A 78 8.47 32.07 -34.68
C ASP A 78 7.15 32.34 -33.96
N VAL A 79 6.11 32.57 -34.75
CA VAL A 79 4.74 32.58 -34.27
C VAL A 79 4.51 31.16 -33.75
N VAL A 80 4.71 30.95 -32.46
CA VAL A 80 4.27 29.75 -31.76
C VAL A 80 2.77 29.72 -31.97
N ASP A 81 2.36 28.89 -32.92
CA ASP A 81 0.97 28.61 -33.21
C ASP A 81 0.35 28.12 -31.91
N THR A 82 -0.41 29.00 -31.28
CA THR A 82 -1.10 28.79 -30.01
C THR A 82 -2.43 28.08 -30.23
N THR A 83 -2.63 27.49 -31.42
CA THR A 83 -3.72 26.56 -31.64
C THR A 83 -3.56 25.39 -30.66
N PRO A 84 -4.58 25.10 -29.83
CA PRO A 84 -4.53 23.94 -28.96
C PRO A 84 -4.33 22.70 -29.83
N PHE A 85 -3.21 22.00 -29.62
CA PHE A 85 -2.93 20.73 -30.29
C PHE A 85 -4.09 19.79 -30.00
N MET A 86 -4.96 19.60 -30.99
CA MET A 86 -6.00 18.58 -30.95
C MET A 86 -5.37 17.30 -31.49
N PRO A 87 -4.93 16.35 -30.63
CA PRO A 87 -4.33 15.12 -31.08
C PRO A 87 -5.28 14.41 -32.03
N GLY A 88 -4.76 13.99 -33.19
CA GLY A 88 -5.51 13.15 -34.11
C GLY A 88 -5.88 11.82 -33.44
N ALA A 89 -6.83 11.08 -33.99
CA ALA A 89 -7.21 9.77 -33.47
C ALA A 89 -6.01 8.79 -33.37
N ASP A 90 -5.00 8.96 -34.22
CA ASP A 90 -3.76 8.19 -34.19
C ASP A 90 -2.80 8.60 -33.07
N ASP A 91 -2.73 9.88 -32.72
CA ASP A 91 -1.95 10.37 -31.57
C ASP A 91 -2.54 9.83 -30.26
N LEU A 92 -3.87 9.79 -30.15
CA LEU A 92 -4.55 9.19 -28.99
C LEU A 92 -4.28 7.68 -28.88
N ARG A 93 -4.17 6.96 -30.00
CA ARG A 93 -3.79 5.53 -30.01
C ARG A 93 -2.33 5.34 -29.60
N ALA A 94 -1.43 6.19 -30.08
CA ALA A 94 -0.01 6.17 -29.74
C ALA A 94 0.20 6.42 -28.24
N VAL A 95 -0.40 7.50 -27.70
CA VAL A 95 -0.35 7.85 -26.28
C VAL A 95 -0.92 6.73 -25.40
N ARG A 96 -2.06 6.14 -25.79
CA ARG A 96 -2.63 4.99 -25.07
C ARG A 96 -1.65 3.81 -25.02
N THR A 97 -0.98 3.53 -26.13
CA THR A 97 -0.05 2.39 -26.24
C THR A 97 1.21 2.64 -25.39
N GLU A 98 1.75 3.85 -25.40
CA GLU A 98 2.87 4.24 -24.55
C GLU A 98 2.49 4.16 -23.06
N LEU A 99 1.33 4.70 -22.70
CA LEU A 99 0.84 4.69 -21.32
C LEU A 99 0.62 3.27 -20.83
N LEU A 100 0.00 2.41 -21.64
CA LEU A 100 -0.16 1.00 -21.30
C LEU A 100 1.19 0.31 -21.13
N THR A 101 2.16 0.60 -22.00
CA THR A 101 3.52 0.02 -21.89
C THR A 101 4.20 0.46 -20.59
N ARG A 102 4.10 1.75 -20.23
CA ARG A 102 4.68 2.29 -18.99
C ARG A 102 3.98 1.73 -17.75
N VAL A 103 2.65 1.66 -17.75
CA VAL A 103 1.86 1.05 -16.66
C VAL A 103 2.19 -0.43 -16.51
N MET A 104 2.24 -1.19 -17.60
CA MET A 104 2.56 -2.62 -17.56
C MET A 104 3.99 -2.86 -17.06
N MET A 105 4.96 -2.05 -17.48
CA MET A 105 6.33 -2.13 -16.95
C MET A 105 6.37 -1.84 -15.46
N ARG A 106 5.73 -0.74 -15.04
CA ARG A 106 5.66 -0.33 -13.64
C ARG A 106 4.96 -1.35 -12.77
N PHE A 107 3.84 -1.89 -13.25
CA PHE A 107 3.13 -2.98 -12.59
C PHE A 107 4.04 -4.20 -12.44
N ARG A 108 4.77 -4.60 -13.49
CA ARG A 108 5.67 -5.76 -13.41
C ARG A 108 6.80 -5.58 -12.40
N THR A 109 7.31 -4.36 -12.20
CA THR A 109 8.49 -4.11 -11.36
C THR A 109 8.16 -3.67 -9.94
N GLU A 110 7.11 -2.86 -9.75
CA GLU A 110 6.78 -2.25 -8.46
C GLU A 110 5.67 -3.01 -7.72
N TRP A 111 4.74 -3.65 -8.45
CA TRP A 111 3.62 -4.34 -7.81
C TRP A 111 4.04 -5.46 -6.83
N PRO A 112 5.02 -6.33 -7.14
CA PRO A 112 5.43 -7.36 -6.19
C PRO A 112 5.92 -6.80 -4.86
N GLN A 113 6.64 -5.68 -4.88
CA GLN A 113 7.16 -5.00 -3.70
C GLN A 113 6.04 -4.37 -2.88
N VAL A 114 5.04 -3.77 -3.55
CA VAL A 114 3.86 -3.20 -2.89
C VAL A 114 3.04 -4.29 -2.19
N VAL A 115 2.84 -5.44 -2.85
CA VAL A 115 2.14 -6.58 -2.26
C VAL A 115 2.91 -7.11 -1.05
N GLU A 116 4.21 -7.33 -1.17
CA GLU A 116 5.06 -7.80 -0.07
C GLU A 116 4.96 -6.87 1.15
N ALA A 117 5.19 -5.57 0.95
CA ALA A 117 5.11 -4.57 2.02
C ALA A 117 3.71 -4.53 2.68
N HIS A 118 2.64 -4.60 1.88
CA HIS A 118 1.28 -4.62 2.41
C HIS A 118 1.00 -5.90 3.21
N THR A 119 1.43 -7.06 2.71
CA THR A 119 1.27 -8.33 3.43
C THR A 119 2.08 -8.36 4.73
N GLU A 120 3.31 -7.87 4.72
CA GLU A 120 4.15 -7.77 5.91
C GLU A 120 3.50 -6.86 6.96
N ALA A 121 3.07 -5.66 6.56
CA ALA A 121 2.39 -4.75 7.47
C ALA A 121 1.10 -5.36 8.06
N THR A 122 0.33 -6.08 7.24
CA THR A 122 -0.89 -6.76 7.67
C THR A 122 -0.58 -7.89 8.66
N LEU A 123 0.45 -8.70 8.38
CA LEU A 123 0.88 -9.78 9.26
C LEU A 123 1.39 -9.22 10.60
N GLN A 124 2.23 -8.18 10.58
CA GLN A 124 2.73 -7.54 11.79
C GLN A 124 1.59 -6.94 12.62
N SER A 125 0.64 -6.26 11.97
CA SER A 125 -0.52 -5.67 12.63
C SER A 125 -1.40 -6.70 13.35
N ARG A 126 -1.44 -7.96 12.87
CA ARG A 126 -2.28 -9.01 13.48
C ARG A 126 -1.51 -9.94 14.41
N LEU A 127 -0.28 -10.31 14.07
CA LEU A 127 0.53 -11.23 14.86
C LEU A 127 1.02 -10.60 16.17
N ALA A 128 1.44 -9.33 16.15
CA ALA A 128 1.91 -8.64 17.35
C ALA A 128 0.87 -8.60 18.49
N PRO A 129 -0.39 -8.18 18.26
CA PRO A 129 -1.40 -8.19 19.33
C PRO A 129 -1.80 -9.61 19.76
N LEU A 130 -1.93 -10.56 18.83
CA LEU A 130 -2.30 -11.94 19.16
C LEU A 130 -1.24 -12.63 20.02
N THR A 131 0.04 -12.42 19.73
CA THR A 131 1.14 -12.97 20.53
C THR A 131 1.21 -12.34 21.92
N ALA A 132 0.99 -11.03 22.04
CA ALA A 132 0.90 -10.36 23.33
C ALA A 132 -0.30 -10.85 24.16
N GLN A 133 -1.46 -11.04 23.53
CA GLN A 133 -2.64 -11.58 24.20
C GLN A 133 -2.39 -13.01 24.70
N LEU A 134 -1.86 -13.89 23.86
CA LEU A 134 -1.55 -15.27 24.25
C LEU A 134 -0.55 -15.32 25.42
N ALA A 135 0.50 -14.49 25.39
CA ALA A 135 1.46 -14.41 26.46
C ALA A 135 0.79 -14.00 27.78
N ASN A 136 -0.08 -12.99 27.75
CA ASN A 136 -0.81 -12.53 28.93
C ASN A 136 -1.76 -13.60 29.48
N GLU A 137 -2.52 -14.28 28.62
CA GLU A 137 -3.41 -15.36 29.03
C GLU A 137 -2.65 -16.54 29.66
N LEU A 138 -1.52 -16.93 29.06
CA LEU A 138 -0.66 -17.98 29.62
C LEU A 138 -0.07 -17.58 30.97
N THR A 139 0.39 -16.33 31.12
CA THR A 139 0.89 -15.83 32.40
C THR A 139 -0.20 -15.89 33.47
N GLN A 140 -1.40 -15.37 33.17
CA GLN A 140 -2.52 -15.39 34.12
C GLN A 140 -2.94 -16.82 34.49
N ALA A 141 -2.99 -17.74 33.51
CA ALA A 141 -3.31 -19.14 33.77
C ALA A 141 -2.26 -19.83 34.65
N LEU A 142 -0.97 -19.56 34.42
CA LEU A 142 0.12 -20.09 35.23
C LEU A 142 0.11 -19.52 36.65
N GLU A 143 -0.14 -18.22 36.81
CA GLU A 143 -0.26 -17.58 38.12
C GLU A 143 -1.43 -18.16 38.92
N ALA A 144 -2.60 -18.27 38.31
CA ALA A 144 -3.77 -18.86 38.96
C ALA A 144 -3.50 -20.30 39.40
N ARG A 145 -2.87 -21.11 38.54
CA ARG A 145 -2.54 -22.49 38.87
C ARG A 145 -1.46 -22.60 39.95
N LEU A 146 -0.48 -21.70 39.94
CA LEU A 146 0.55 -21.61 40.99
C LEU A 146 -0.06 -21.25 42.33
N VAL A 147 -0.94 -20.26 42.38
CA VAL A 147 -1.64 -19.86 43.62
C VAL A 147 -2.49 -21.01 44.13
N GLU A 148 -3.31 -21.62 43.27
CA GLU A 148 -4.13 -22.77 43.65
C GLU A 148 -3.29 -23.93 44.21
N TRP A 149 -2.16 -24.23 43.55
CA TRP A 149 -1.25 -25.28 44.01
C TRP A 149 -0.57 -24.91 45.33
N LEU A 150 -0.09 -23.67 45.46
CA LEU A 150 0.53 -23.18 46.70
C LEU A 150 -0.47 -23.24 47.86
N ASP A 151 -1.70 -22.77 47.66
CA ASP A 151 -2.75 -22.82 48.67
C ASP A 151 -3.04 -24.27 49.09
N ALA A 152 -3.18 -25.19 48.13
CA ALA A 152 -3.40 -26.61 48.43
C ALA A 152 -2.21 -27.23 49.21
N THR A 153 -0.97 -26.91 48.83
CA THR A 153 0.22 -27.41 49.52
C THR A 153 0.39 -26.84 50.93
N LEU A 154 0.06 -25.56 51.13
CA LEU A 154 0.08 -24.94 52.44
C LEU A 154 -0.99 -25.55 53.34
N GLU A 155 -2.20 -25.77 52.82
CA GLU A 155 -3.27 -26.45 53.56
C GLU A 155 -2.87 -27.88 53.95
N GLU A 156 -2.20 -28.63 53.06
CA GLU A 156 -1.68 -29.97 53.37
C GLU A 156 -0.64 -29.94 54.50
N ILE A 157 0.31 -29.01 54.46
CA ILE A 157 1.35 -28.84 55.49
C ILE A 157 0.75 -28.39 56.82
N GLU A 158 -0.24 -27.48 56.82
CA GLU A 158 -0.94 -27.04 58.02
C GLU A 158 -1.77 -28.17 58.65
N ARG A 159 -2.30 -29.06 57.82
CA ARG A 159 -3.09 -30.22 58.25
C ARG A 159 -2.23 -31.35 58.82
N ASP A 160 -0.99 -31.50 58.35
CA ASP A 160 -0.02 -32.48 58.87
C ASP A 160 1.37 -31.86 59.11
N PRO A 161 1.53 -30.98 60.12
CA PRO A 161 2.77 -30.22 60.35
C PRO A 161 3.93 -31.08 60.85
N GLY A 162 3.78 -32.40 60.94
CA GLY A 162 4.72 -33.30 61.60
C GLY A 162 4.84 -34.69 60.98
N GLY A 163 4.50 -34.87 59.70
CA GLY A 163 4.49 -36.15 58.98
C GLY A 163 5.47 -37.22 59.50
N MET A 164 4.94 -38.06 60.38
CA MET A 164 5.36 -39.41 60.78
C MET A 164 4.12 -40.28 60.72
#